data_AF-A0A8B6BJI5-F1
#
_entry.id   AF-A0A8B6BJI5-F1
#
_cell.length_a   1.000
_cell.length_b   1.000
_cell.length_c   1.000
_cell.angle_alpha   90.00
_cell.angle_beta   90.00
_cell.angle_gamma   90.00
#
_symmetry.space_group_name_H-M   'P 1'
#
loop_
_entity.id
_entity.type
_entity.pdbx_description
1 polymer ?
#
loop_
_entity_poly.entity_id
_entity_poly.type
_entity_poly.pdbx_seq_one_letter_code
_entity_poly.pdbx_strand_id
1 'polypeptide(L)'
;MPAKLILLFLIICIVFSENEGFKFPHMKNKYLKSNNSNSGYFYKTLYFKQKVDHFGFSNNDEFQQRYLVYGGFRPTQDGGPVFFYTGNEGDITWFCNNTVSKRQIFVNVK
;
A
#
# COMPACT_ATOMS: atom_id res chain seq x y z
N MET A 1 -43.80 -9.24 10.56
CA MET A 1 -42.83 -10.24 10.09
C MET A 1 -41.69 -9.65 9.24
N PRO A 2 -41.89 -8.70 8.29
CA PRO A 2 -40.78 -8.20 7.45
C PRO A 2 -39.86 -7.18 8.14
N ALA A 3 -40.40 -6.35 9.05
CA ALA A 3 -39.63 -5.28 9.70
C ALA A 3 -38.45 -5.79 10.57
N LYS A 4 -38.59 -6.98 11.20
CA LYS A 4 -37.52 -7.60 11.99
C LYS A 4 -36.38 -8.12 11.10
N LEU A 5 -36.68 -8.53 9.87
CA LEU A 5 -35.69 -9.05 8.93
C LEU A 5 -34.85 -7.91 8.32
N ILE A 6 -35.48 -6.76 8.04
CA ILE A 6 -34.81 -5.54 7.58
C ILE A 6 -33.86 -5.01 8.65
N LEU A 7 -34.28 -5.03 9.92
CA LEU A 7 -33.44 -4.58 11.04
C LEU A 7 -32.22 -5.49 11.22
N LEU A 8 -32.38 -6.81 11.07
CA LEU A 8 -31.27 -7.76 11.15
C LEU A 8 -30.26 -7.55 10.01
N PHE A 9 -30.74 -7.29 8.79
CA PHE A 9 -29.87 -7.01 7.64
C PHE A 9 -29.06 -5.72 7.80
N LEU A 10 -29.67 -4.66 8.34
CA LEU A 10 -28.98 -3.40 8.63
C LEU A 10 -27.90 -3.56 9.71
N ILE A 11 -28.15 -4.35 10.75
CA ILE A 11 -27.15 -4.64 11.80
C ILE A 11 -25.97 -5.41 11.21
N ILE A 12 -26.22 -6.38 10.33
CA ILE A 12 -25.16 -7.13 9.64
C ILE A 12 -24.30 -6.19 8.78
N CYS A 13 -24.90 -5.31 7.98
CA CYS A 13 -24.15 -4.36 7.14
C CYS A 13 -23.23 -3.42 7.94
N ILE A 14 -23.66 -2.99 9.13
CA ILE A 14 -22.85 -2.13 10.00
C ILE A 14 -21.62 -2.89 10.54
N VAL A 15 -21.79 -4.14 10.97
CA VAL A 15 -20.69 -4.97 11.51
C VAL A 15 -19.65 -5.34 10.44
N PHE A 16 -20.07 -5.51 9.18
CA PHE A 16 -19.14 -5.80 8.07
C PHE A 16 -18.37 -4.56 7.61
N SER A 17 -18.87 -3.35 7.85
CA SER A 17 -18.25 -2.11 7.34
C SER A 17 -16.99 -1.68 8.09
N GLU A 18 -16.68 -2.28 9.24
CA GLU A 18 -15.53 -1.89 10.09
C GLU A 18 -14.24 -2.69 9.82
N ASN A 19 -14.26 -3.72 8.97
CA ASN A 19 -13.17 -4.70 8.93
C ASN A 19 -12.12 -4.52 7.83
N GLU A 20 -12.33 -3.60 6.87
CA GLU A 20 -11.37 -3.38 5.77
C GLU A 20 -10.54 -2.11 5.97
N GLY A 21 -10.01 -1.92 7.19
CA GLY A 21 -8.89 -1.01 7.39
C GLY A 21 -7.63 -1.60 6.74
N PHE A 22 -6.92 -0.83 5.93
CA PHE A 22 -5.64 -1.24 5.32
C PHE A 22 -4.61 -1.56 6.43
N LYS A 23 -4.48 -2.86 6.76
CA LYS A 23 -3.52 -3.34 7.76
C LYS A 23 -2.16 -3.46 7.09
N PHE A 24 -1.26 -2.53 7.41
CA PHE A 24 0.14 -2.66 7.01
C PHE A 24 0.71 -3.97 7.58
N PRO A 25 1.31 -4.84 6.75
CA PRO A 25 1.90 -6.07 7.24
C PRO A 25 2.95 -5.79 8.32
N HIS A 26 2.80 -6.45 9.48
CA HIS A 26 3.75 -6.35 10.60
C HIS A 26 5.11 -6.90 10.16
N MET A 27 6.04 -5.99 9.85
CA MET A 27 7.35 -6.33 9.28
C MET A 27 8.29 -6.92 10.35
N LYS A 28 8.60 -8.22 10.27
CA LYS A 28 9.77 -8.79 10.95
C LYS A 28 11.04 -8.41 10.18
N ASN A 29 11.88 -7.58 10.77
CA ASN A 29 13.16 -7.14 10.19
C ASN A 29 14.14 -8.31 10.05
N LYS A 30 14.32 -8.83 8.83
CA LYS A 30 15.57 -9.51 8.46
C LYS A 30 16.39 -8.53 7.64
N TYR A 31 17.34 -7.87 8.30
CA TYR A 31 18.33 -7.01 7.65
C TYR A 31 19.25 -7.87 6.77
N LEU A 32 19.15 -7.72 5.45
CA LEU A 32 20.24 -8.10 4.55
C LEU A 32 21.12 -6.86 4.35
N LYS A 33 22.32 -6.92 4.92
CA LYS A 33 23.34 -5.87 4.83
C LYS A 33 24.01 -5.99 3.46
N SER A 34 23.64 -5.12 2.52
CA SER A 34 24.37 -4.97 1.25
C SER A 34 25.55 -4.03 1.47
N ASN A 35 26.77 -4.56 1.33
CA ASN A 35 28.01 -3.78 1.37
C ASN A 35 28.22 -3.13 0.01
N ASN A 36 27.76 -1.89 -0.17
CA ASN A 36 28.35 -0.97 -1.13
C ASN A 36 28.16 0.46 -0.64
N SER A 37 29.29 1.10 -0.35
CA SER A 37 29.41 2.51 -0.03
C SER A 37 29.12 3.34 -1.28
N ASN A 38 27.86 3.74 -1.44
CA ASN A 38 27.49 4.87 -2.27
C ASN A 38 26.42 5.64 -1.51
N SER A 39 26.59 6.94 -1.38
CA SER A 39 25.70 7.88 -0.69
C SER A 39 24.36 8.06 -1.44
N GLY A 40 23.57 6.98 -1.53
CA GLY A 40 22.33 6.92 -2.28
C GLY A 40 21.17 6.51 -1.40
N TYR A 41 20.06 7.23 -1.50
CA TYR A 41 18.80 6.94 -0.79
C TYR A 41 18.44 5.45 -0.89
N PHE A 42 18.31 4.76 0.25
CA PHE A 42 17.92 3.35 0.30
C PHE A 42 16.39 3.24 0.40
N TYR A 43 15.76 2.48 -0.50
CA TYR A 43 14.34 2.15 -0.49
C TYR A 43 14.12 0.64 -0.48
N LYS A 44 12.97 0.21 0.04
CA LYS A 44 12.49 -1.18 -0.03
C LYS A 44 11.50 -1.30 -1.19
N THR A 45 11.76 -2.25 -2.08
CA THR A 45 10.80 -2.64 -3.13
C THR A 45 9.83 -3.67 -2.58
N LEU A 46 8.53 -3.38 -2.72
CA LEU A 46 7.44 -4.19 -2.23
C LEU A 46 6.38 -4.34 -3.33
N TYR A 47 5.46 -5.27 -3.14
CA TYR A 47 4.40 -5.59 -4.11
C TYR A 47 3.05 -5.68 -3.43
N PHE A 48 2.02 -5.16 -4.10
CA PHE A 48 0.63 -5.26 -3.72
C PHE A 48 -0.13 -6.01 -4.81
N LYS A 49 -1.02 -6.93 -4.42
CA LYS A 49 -1.87 -7.65 -5.36
C LYS A 49 -3.03 -6.74 -5.77
N GLN A 50 -3.07 -6.36 -7.04
CA GLN A 50 -4.09 -5.49 -7.59
C GLN A 50 -4.90 -6.23 -8.65
N LYS A 51 -6.22 -5.97 -8.71
CA LYS A 51 -7.05 -6.49 -9.80
C LYS A 51 -6.57 -5.98 -11.14
N VAL A 52 -6.65 -6.82 -12.16
CA VAL A 52 -6.41 -6.41 -13.55
C VAL A 52 -7.55 -5.53 -14.06
N ASP A 53 -8.78 -5.82 -13.64
CA ASP A 53 -9.99 -5.06 -14.01
C ASP A 53 -10.76 -4.66 -12.74
N HIS A 54 -10.97 -3.35 -12.57
CA HIS A 54 -11.73 -2.78 -11.46
C HIS A 54 -13.19 -2.48 -11.80
N PHE A 55 -13.54 -2.47 -13.08
CA PHE A 55 -14.85 -2.06 -13.58
C PHE A 55 -15.70 -3.26 -13.99
N GLY A 56 -15.06 -4.34 -14.45
CA GLY A 56 -15.69 -5.63 -14.70
C GLY A 56 -15.73 -6.53 -13.46
N PHE A 57 -16.83 -7.27 -13.28
CA PHE A 57 -16.99 -8.24 -12.19
C PHE A 57 -16.70 -9.69 -12.60
N SER A 58 -16.50 -9.94 -13.90
CA SER A 58 -16.25 -11.29 -14.43
C SER A 58 -14.79 -11.71 -14.32
N ASN A 59 -13.86 -10.76 -14.36
CA ASN A 59 -12.43 -11.02 -14.28
C ASN A 59 -11.92 -10.87 -12.84
N ASN A 60 -11.31 -11.93 -12.31
CA ASN A 60 -10.70 -11.96 -10.98
C ASN A 60 -9.17 -12.06 -11.03
N ASP A 61 -8.57 -11.86 -12.21
CA ASP A 61 -7.13 -11.88 -12.37
C ASP A 61 -6.47 -10.74 -11.58
N GLU A 62 -5.29 -11.04 -11.03
CA GLU A 62 -4.50 -10.11 -10.24
C GLU A 62 -3.09 -9.96 -10.81
N PHE A 63 -2.48 -8.79 -10.57
CA PHE A 63 -1.07 -8.58 -10.83
C PHE A 63 -0.35 -7.98 -9.63
N GLN A 64 0.97 -8.17 -9.57
CA GLN A 64 1.83 -7.60 -8.54
C GLN A 64 2.19 -6.14 -8.88
N GLN A 65 1.47 -5.19 -8.31
CA GLN A 65 1.77 -3.77 -8.42
C GLN A 65 2.96 -3.41 -7.54
N ARG A 66 4.07 -2.99 -8.17
CA ARG A 66 5.31 -2.61 -7.47
C ARG A 66 5.14 -1.25 -6.80
N TYR A 67 5.63 -1.13 -5.57
CA TYR A 67 5.80 0.14 -4.87
C TYR A 67 7.11 0.21 -4.10
N LEU A 68 7.59 1.43 -3.87
CA LEU A 68 8.82 1.72 -3.13
C LEU A 68 8.47 2.45 -1.84
N VAL A 69 9.06 2.01 -0.74
CA VAL A 69 8.98 2.69 0.56
C VAL A 69 10.40 3.09 0.96
N TYR A 70 10.59 4.33 1.40
CA TYR A 70 11.88 4.75 1.93
C TYR A 70 12.37 3.79 3.03
N GLY A 71 13.62 3.35 2.99
CA GLY A 71 14.11 2.28 3.86
C GLY A 71 14.16 2.65 5.34
N GLY A 72 14.23 3.96 5.65
CA GLY A 72 14.08 4.50 6.99
C GLY A 72 12.65 4.91 7.36
N PHE A 73 11.65 4.55 6.55
CA PHE A 73 10.25 4.79 6.86
C PHE A 73 9.91 4.07 8.17
N ARG A 74 9.46 4.86 9.14
CA ARG A 74 8.92 4.37 10.40
C ARG A 74 7.48 4.88 10.46
N PRO A 75 6.47 3.99 10.49
CA PRO A 75 5.14 4.39 10.91
C PRO A 75 5.31 5.00 12.30
N THR A 76 5.00 6.28 12.47
CA THR A 76 5.06 6.88 13.80
C THR A 76 3.99 6.19 14.66
N GLN A 77 4.28 5.96 15.94
CA GLN A 77 3.29 5.39 16.87
C GLN A 77 2.00 6.22 16.91
N ASP A 78 2.10 7.51 16.58
CA ASP A 78 0.99 8.48 16.57
C ASP A 78 0.34 8.69 15.19
N GLY A 79 0.63 7.86 14.18
CA GLY A 79 -0.12 7.90 12.89
C GLY A 79 0.13 9.15 12.02
N GLY A 80 1.37 9.60 11.89
CA GLY A 80 1.76 10.74 11.07
C GLY A 80 1.49 10.51 9.57
N PRO A 81 1.41 11.59 8.77
CA PRO A 81 0.93 11.51 7.40
C PRO A 81 1.88 10.68 6.52
N VAL A 82 1.27 9.83 5.69
CA VAL A 82 1.93 9.14 4.59
C VAL A 82 1.86 10.03 3.35
N PHE A 83 3.01 10.34 2.76
CA PHE A 83 3.04 11.00 1.47
C PHE A 83 2.99 9.94 0.37
N PHE A 84 1.98 10.02 -0.50
CA PHE A 84 1.76 9.04 -1.54
C PHE A 84 2.02 9.66 -2.91
N TYR A 85 3.02 9.16 -3.62
CA TYR A 85 3.27 9.53 -5.01
C TYR A 85 2.53 8.57 -5.93
N THR A 86 1.53 9.10 -6.62
CA THR A 86 0.86 8.44 -7.73
C THR A 86 1.82 8.43 -8.91
N GLY A 87 2.46 7.28 -9.17
CA GLY A 87 3.39 7.14 -10.28
C GLY A 87 2.80 7.58 -11.61
N ASN A 88 3.68 7.81 -12.57
CA ASN A 88 3.33 8.16 -13.94
C ASN A 88 3.89 7.08 -14.87
N GLU A 89 4.09 7.40 -16.14
CA GLU A 89 4.54 6.49 -17.19
C GLU A 89 6.02 6.11 -17.09
N GLY A 90 6.76 6.62 -16.09
CA GLY A 90 8.19 6.38 -15.88
C GLY A 90 8.48 5.40 -14.72
N ASP A 91 9.70 4.85 -14.70
CA ASP A 91 10.12 3.99 -13.59
C ASP A 91 10.17 4.77 -12.26
N ILE A 92 9.38 4.29 -11.28
CA ILE A 92 9.29 4.87 -9.93
C ILE A 92 10.62 5.00 -9.17
N THR A 93 11.65 4.22 -9.55
CA THR A 93 13.00 4.33 -8.98
C THR A 93 13.65 5.68 -9.30
N TRP A 94 13.38 6.24 -10.48
CA TRP A 94 13.88 7.55 -10.89
C TRP A 94 13.35 8.66 -9.97
N PHE A 95 12.06 8.62 -9.67
CA PHE A 95 11.42 9.59 -8.78
C PHE A 95 11.89 9.42 -7.33
N CYS A 96 12.05 8.18 -6.86
CA CYS A 96 12.56 7.92 -5.51
C CYS A 96 13.97 8.50 -5.30
N ASN A 97 14.83 8.48 -6.32
CA ASN A 97 16.20 8.99 -6.22
C ASN A 97 16.30 10.52 -6.26
N ASN A 98 15.26 11.20 -6.77
CA ASN A 98 15.24 12.66 -6.91
C ASN A 98 14.34 13.37 -5.88
N THR A 99 13.72 12.62 -4.95
CA THR A 99 12.75 13.19 -4.01
C THR A 99 13.32 13.27 -2.59
N VAL A 100 13.05 14.38 -1.91
CA VAL A 100 13.64 14.77 -0.62
C VAL A 100 12.96 14.10 0.59
N SER A 101 11.72 13.61 0.45
CA SER A 101 10.90 13.16 1.59
C SER A 101 11.14 11.70 1.99
N LYS A 102 11.60 11.50 3.24
CA LYS A 102 11.81 10.19 3.88
C LYS A 102 10.52 9.47 4.30
N ARG A 103 9.34 10.09 4.09
CA ARG A 103 8.02 9.52 4.43
C ARG A 103 7.13 9.27 3.21
N GLN A 104 7.75 9.01 2.07
CA GLN A 104 7.05 8.87 0.80
C GLN A 104 6.98 7.42 0.32
N ILE A 105 5.81 7.04 -0.17
CA ILE A 105 5.56 5.79 -0.88
C ILE A 105 5.37 6.12 -2.36
N PHE A 106 6.13 5.46 -3.23
CA PHE A 106 6.03 5.61 -4.69
C PHE A 106 5.35 4.37 -5.25
N VAL A 107 4.21 4.54 -5.91
CA VAL A 107 3.46 3.42 -6.49
C VAL A 107 3.52 3.50 -8.00
N ASN A 108 3.78 2.38 -8.67
CA ASN A 108 3.77 2.36 -10.12
C ASN A 108 2.35 2.39 -10.65
N VAL A 109 2.11 3.14 -11.73
CA VAL A 109 0.91 2.99 -12.54
C VAL A 109 1.23 1.98 -13.63
N LYS A 110 0.32 1.04 -13.86
CA LYS A 110 0.37 0.15 -15.03
C LYS A 110 -0.64 0.65 -16.04
#